data_AF-A0A1B7WTJ4-F1
#
_entry.id   AF-A0A1B7WTJ4-F1
#
_cell.length_a   1.000
_cell.length_b   1.000
_cell.length_c   1.000
_cell.angle_alpha   90.00
_cell.angle_beta   90.00
_cell.angle_gamma   90.00
#
_symmetry.space_group_name_H-M   'P 1'
#
loop_
_entity.id
_entity.type
_entity.pdbx_description
1 polymer ?
#
loop_
_entity_poly.entity_id
_entity_poly.type
_entity_poly.pdbx_seq_one_letter_code
_entity_poly.pdbx_strand_id
1 'polypeptide(L)'
;MLLLDKSQNSHKASILLLENDLLDLAVGRAYYTMFYIAQAFLLSKNLSFSSHKAVISAFGREFCKNQDIPLKYHRFLIDAQVKRNEADYDISPNISQTL
;
A
#
# COMPACT_ATOMS: atom_id res chain seq x y z
N MET A 1 -3.82 -16.76 -4.37
CA MET A 1 -4.97 -16.37 -3.53
C MET A 1 -4.55 -15.65 -2.25
N LEU A 2 -3.68 -16.22 -1.40
CA LEU A 2 -3.32 -15.67 -0.07
C LEU A 2 -2.99 -14.16 -0.01
N LEU A 3 -2.23 -13.61 -0.96
CA LEU A 3 -1.91 -12.17 -0.98
C LEU A 3 -3.13 -11.29 -1.32
N LEU A 4 -4.01 -11.75 -2.20
CA LEU A 4 -5.25 -11.05 -2.51
C LEU A 4 -6.21 -11.11 -1.32
N ASP A 5 -6.29 -12.24 -0.63
CA ASP A 5 -7.10 -12.37 0.60
C ASP A 5 -6.57 -11.43 1.70
N LYS A 6 -5.24 -11.34 1.87
CA LYS A 6 -4.62 -10.36 2.78
C LYS A 6 -4.89 -8.91 2.37
N SER A 7 -4.88 -8.62 1.07
CA SER A 7 -5.23 -7.30 0.56
C SER A 7 -6.68 -6.94 0.88
N GLN A 8 -7.63 -7.85 0.61
CA GLN A 8 -9.05 -7.66 0.90
C GLN A 8 -9.31 -7.47 2.40
N ASN A 9 -8.68 -8.28 3.25
CA ASN A 9 -8.80 -8.13 4.71
C ASN A 9 -8.21 -6.80 5.20
N SER A 10 -7.10 -6.36 4.61
CA SER A 10 -6.49 -5.06 4.92
C SER A 10 -7.38 -3.90 4.47
N HIS A 11 -8.04 -4.03 3.31
CA HIS A 11 -8.99 -3.04 2.82
C HIS A 11 -10.21 -2.94 3.73
N LYS A 12 -10.79 -4.08 4.12
CA LYS A 12 -11.89 -4.11 5.08
C LYS A 12 -11.49 -3.45 6.40
N ALA A 13 -10.29 -3.76 6.91
CA ALA A 13 -9.79 -3.15 8.13
C ALA A 13 -9.56 -1.64 7.98
N SER A 14 -9.05 -1.15 6.85
CA SER A 14 -8.85 0.29 6.65
C SER A 14 -10.17 1.06 6.67
N ILE A 15 -11.23 0.49 6.08
CA ILE A 15 -12.56 1.12 6.11
C ILE A 15 -13.12 1.14 7.53
N LEU A 16 -13.07 0.02 8.26
CA LEU A 16 -13.55 -0.02 9.65
C LEU A 16 -12.81 0.96 10.56
N LEU A 17 -11.49 1.11 10.41
CA LEU A 17 -10.69 2.06 11.19
C LEU A 17 -11.04 3.50 10.83
N LEU A 18 -11.24 3.78 9.54
CA LEU A 18 -11.66 5.09 9.06
C LEU A 18 -13.03 5.48 9.62
N GLU A 19 -13.99 4.58 9.59
CA GLU A 19 -15.34 4.79 10.14
C GLU A 19 -15.37 5.00 11.67
N ASN A 20 -14.29 4.66 12.36
CA ASN A 20 -14.13 4.85 13.81
C ASN A 20 -13.15 5.98 14.15
N ASP A 21 -12.85 6.88 13.21
CA ASP A 21 -11.95 8.03 13.37
C ASP A 21 -10.50 7.66 13.77
N LEU A 22 -10.08 6.42 13.49
CA LEU A 22 -8.72 5.92 13.76
C LEU A 22 -7.82 6.09 12.53
N LEU A 23 -7.63 7.34 12.09
CA LEU A 23 -7.01 7.69 10.82
C LEU A 23 -5.59 7.14 10.63
N ASP A 24 -4.74 7.25 11.65
CA ASP A 24 -3.35 6.78 11.59
C ASP A 24 -3.28 5.28 11.32
N LEU A 25 -4.13 4.51 12.01
CA LEU A 25 -4.24 3.07 11.83
C LEU A 25 -4.87 2.72 10.48
N ALA A 26 -5.88 3.49 10.04
CA ALA A 26 -6.56 3.30 8.77
C ALA A 26 -5.59 3.43 7.59
N VAL A 27 -4.74 4.46 7.60
CA VAL A 27 -3.70 4.69 6.59
C VAL A 27 -2.74 3.51 6.51
N GLY A 28 -2.32 2.96 7.65
CA GLY A 28 -1.45 1.78 7.65
C GLY A 28 -2.09 0.58 6.94
N ARG A 29 -3.39 0.35 7.15
CA ARG A 29 -4.12 -0.73 6.46
C ARG A 29 -4.40 -0.43 4.98
N ALA A 30 -4.63 0.83 4.63
CA ALA A 30 -4.75 1.26 3.23
C ALA A 30 -3.44 0.99 2.47
N TYR A 31 -2.30 1.32 3.07
CA TYR A 31 -0.99 0.98 2.53
C TYR A 31 -0.84 -0.53 2.31
N TYR A 32 -1.14 -1.37 3.31
CA TYR A 32 -0.95 -2.82 3.19
C TYR A 32 -1.87 -3.45 2.14
N THR A 33 -3.06 -2.88 1.92
CA THR A 33 -3.95 -3.27 0.82
C THR A 33 -3.21 -3.20 -0.53
N MET A 34 -2.59 -2.05 -0.80
CA MET A 34 -1.84 -1.82 -2.04
C MET A 34 -0.56 -2.64 -2.10
N PHE A 35 0.14 -2.76 -0.97
CA PHE A 35 1.39 -3.50 -0.86
C PHE A 35 1.23 -4.99 -1.18
N TYR A 36 0.17 -5.63 -0.69
CA TYR A 36 -0.10 -7.03 -1.00
C TYR A 36 -0.49 -7.24 -2.46
N ILE A 37 -1.19 -6.29 -3.08
CA ILE A 37 -1.48 -6.31 -4.52
C ILE A 37 -0.17 -6.22 -5.31
N ALA A 38 0.71 -5.27 -4.98
CA ALA A 38 2.01 -5.13 -5.62
C ALA A 38 2.87 -6.40 -5.52
N GLN A 39 2.88 -7.05 -4.34
CA GLN A 39 3.54 -8.35 -4.17
C GLN A 39 2.91 -9.45 -5.02
N ALA A 40 1.57 -9.49 -5.15
CA ALA A 40 0.89 -10.49 -5.96
C ALA A 40 1.27 -10.35 -7.45
N PHE A 41 1.37 -9.12 -7.95
CA PHE A 41 1.88 -8.85 -9.29
C PHE A 41 3.32 -9.33 -9.47
N LEU A 42 4.23 -8.97 -8.56
CA LEU A 42 5.62 -9.41 -8.65
C LEU A 42 5.75 -10.94 -8.60
N LEU A 43 4.96 -11.59 -7.75
CA LEU A 43 4.94 -13.04 -7.64
C LEU A 43 4.45 -13.71 -8.93
N SER A 44 3.56 -13.08 -9.71
CA SER A 44 3.14 -13.60 -11.03
C SER A 44 4.28 -13.62 -12.05
N LYS A 45 5.39 -12.90 -11.80
CA LYS A 45 6.65 -12.96 -12.55
C LYS A 45 7.76 -13.73 -11.83
N ASN A 46 7.42 -14.51 -10.79
CA ASN A 46 8.38 -15.20 -9.90
C ASN A 46 9.38 -14.26 -9.21
N LEU A 47 9.01 -13.00 -8.97
CA LEU A 47 9.82 -12.02 -8.26
C LEU A 47 9.33 -11.85 -6.81
N SER A 48 10.26 -11.86 -5.86
CA SER A 48 9.98 -11.62 -4.44
C SER A 48 11.10 -10.80 -3.80
N PHE A 49 10.75 -9.91 -2.88
CA PHE A 49 11.70 -9.00 -2.23
C PHE A 49 11.45 -8.94 -0.73
N SER A 50 12.51 -8.75 0.05
CA SER A 50 12.46 -8.74 1.52
C SER A 50 12.19 -7.37 2.14
N SER A 51 12.19 -6.29 1.36
CA SER A 51 11.98 -4.95 1.87
C SER A 51 10.85 -4.22 1.14
N HIS A 52 10.17 -3.34 1.88
CA HIS A 52 9.09 -2.51 1.35
C HIS A 52 9.55 -1.66 0.16
N LYS A 53 10.71 -0.99 0.29
CA LYS A 53 11.31 -0.18 -0.78
C LYS A 53 11.58 -1.00 -2.05
N ALA A 54 12.08 -2.22 -1.91
CA ALA A 54 12.37 -3.10 -3.05
C ALA A 54 11.10 -3.55 -3.77
N VAL A 55 10.04 -3.91 -3.03
CA VAL A 55 8.72 -4.24 -3.62
C VAL A 55 8.15 -3.05 -4.40
N ILE A 56 8.14 -1.84 -3.82
CA ILE A 56 7.59 -0.64 -4.46
C ILE A 56 8.37 -0.33 -5.75
N SER A 57 9.70 -0.31 -5.68
CA SER A 57 10.56 -0.05 -6.83
C SER A 57 10.39 -1.09 -7.94
N ALA A 58 10.34 -2.38 -7.58
CA ALA A 58 10.15 -3.45 -8.54
C ALA A 58 8.76 -3.38 -9.20
N PHE A 59 7.69 -3.13 -8.43
CA PHE A 59 6.35 -2.99 -8.99
C PHE A 59 6.27 -1.87 -10.04
N GLY A 60 6.84 -0.69 -9.72
CA GLY A 60 6.92 0.43 -10.65
C GLY A 60 7.71 0.09 -11.92
N ARG A 61 8.84 -0.62 -11.78
CA ARG A 61 9.69 -1.02 -12.91
C ARG A 61 9.05 -2.08 -13.80
N GLU A 62 8.46 -3.12 -13.20
CA GLU A 62 8.01 -4.32 -13.90
C GLU A 62 6.62 -4.19 -14.54
N PHE A 63 5.75 -3.31 -14.01
CA PHE A 63 4.35 -3.21 -14.42
C PHE A 63 3.93 -1.79 -14.81
N CYS A 64 4.42 -0.75 -14.12
CA CYS A 64 3.98 0.62 -14.41
C CYS A 64 4.78 1.28 -15.53
N LYS A 65 6.10 1.03 -15.61
CA LYS A 65 6.96 1.59 -16.66
C LYS A 65 6.55 1.12 -18.06
N ASN A 66 6.08 -0.12 -18.18
CA ASN A 66 5.66 -0.72 -19.44
C ASN A 66 4.18 -0.45 -19.77
N GLN A 67 3.49 0.37 -18.97
CA GLN A 67 2.07 0.74 -19.13
C GLN A 67 1.05 -0.39 -18.95
N ASP A 68 1.46 -1.57 -18.47
CA ASP A 68 0.52 -2.65 -18.09
C ASP A 68 -0.41 -2.20 -16.95
N ILE A 69 0.13 -1.37 -16.05
CA ILE A 69 -0.60 -0.73 -14.97
C ILE A 69 -0.39 0.79 -15.04
N PRO A 70 -1.45 1.61 -14.99
CA PRO A 70 -1.33 3.06 -14.98
C PRO A 70 -0.36 3.57 -13.89
N LEU A 71 0.54 4.49 -14.29
CA LEU A 71 1.60 5.03 -13.42
C LEU A 71 1.07 5.63 -12.10
N LYS A 72 -0.17 6.15 -12.10
CA LYS A 72 -0.84 6.67 -10.91
C LYS A 72 -0.90 5.66 -9.76
N TYR A 73 -1.01 4.36 -10.04
CA TYR A 73 -1.07 3.34 -8.97
C TYR A 73 0.28 3.12 -8.29
N HIS A 74 1.39 3.26 -9.02
CA HIS A 74 2.71 3.30 -8.41
C HIS A 74 2.89 4.56 -7.55
N ARG A 75 2.43 5.72 -8.04
CA ARG A 75 2.44 6.97 -7.27
C ARG A 75 1.65 6.83 -5.97
N PHE A 76 0.42 6.35 -6.03
CA PHE A 76 -0.40 6.13 -4.84
C PHE A 76 0.27 5.19 -3.83
N LEU A 77 0.97 4.15 -4.28
CA LEU A 77 1.68 3.23 -3.38
C LEU A 77 2.86 3.92 -2.67
N ILE A 78 3.59 4.78 -3.38
CA ILE A 78 4.67 5.61 -2.79
C ILE A 78 4.07 6.55 -1.76
N ASP A 79 3.00 7.26 -2.09
CA ASP A 79 2.40 8.26 -1.21
C ASP A 79 1.80 7.57 0.05
N ALA A 80 1.16 6.42 -0.10
CA ALA A 80 0.67 5.61 1.01
C ALA A 80 1.81 5.09 1.91
N GLN A 81 2.97 4.75 1.34
CA GLN A 81 4.15 4.36 2.11
C GLN A 81 4.66 5.50 3.00
N VAL A 82 4.66 6.72 2.46
CA VAL A 82 5.06 7.93 3.20
C VAL A 82 4.07 8.17 4.34
N LYS A 83 2.77 8.25 4.04
CA LYS A 83 1.72 8.48 5.05
C LYS A 83 1.69 7.41 6.14
N ARG A 84 1.93 6.13 5.79
CA ARG A 84 2.07 5.08 6.81
C ARG A 84 3.26 5.34 7.72
N ASN A 85 4.41 5.73 7.18
CA ASN A 85 5.58 5.99 8.01
C ASN A 85 5.35 7.17 8.96
N GLU A 86 4.69 8.23 8.50
CA GLU A 86 4.25 9.35 9.35
C GLU A 86 3.34 8.83 10.46
N ALA A 87 2.29 8.09 10.11
CA ALA A 87 1.33 7.51 11.07
C ALA A 87 1.97 6.54 12.10
N ASP A 88 2.93 5.71 11.68
CA ASP A 88 3.53 4.67 12.53
C ASP A 88 4.64 5.22 13.45
N TYR A 89 5.33 6.30 13.06
CA TYR A 89 6.57 6.73 13.72
C TYR A 89 6.57 8.18 14.22
N ASP A 90 5.68 9.05 13.74
CA ASP A 90 5.61 10.40 14.28
C ASP A 90 4.87 10.40 15.63
N ILE A 91 5.33 11.25 16.56
CA ILE A 91 4.74 11.39 17.90
C ILE A 91 3.37 12.10 17.83
N SER A 92 3.18 12.92 16.79
CA SER A 92 1.94 13.65 16.54
C SER A 92 1.68 13.69 15.03
N PRO A 93 1.29 12.56 14.42
CA PRO A 93 1.05 12.47 12.99
C PRO A 93 -0.10 13.40 12.59
N ASN A 94 0.06 14.12 11.48
CA ASN A 94 -1.00 14.96 10.91
C ASN A 94 -1.66 14.22 9.74
N ILE A 95 -2.43 13.19 10.07
CA ILE A 95 -3.24 12.48 9.09
C ILE A 95 -4.63 13.10 9.06
N SER A 96 -4.99 13.66 7.92
CA SER A 96 -6.33 14.18 7.68
C SER A 96 -6.98 13.47 6.50
N GLN A 97 -8.30 13.38 6.56
CA GLN A 97 -9.13 12.90 5.46
C GLN A 97 -9.27 14.05 4.45
N THR A 98 -8.26 14.28 3.62
CA THR A 98 -8.37 15.27 2.54
C THR A 98 -9.09 14.64 1.35
N LEU A 99 -10.15 15.30 0.87
CA LEU A 99 -10.82 15.03 -0.42
C LEU A 99 -9.91 15.38 -1.60
#